data_AF-A0A1U8KVN9-F1
#
_entry.id   AF-A0A1U8KVN9-F1
#
_cell.length_a   1.000
_cell.length_b   1.000
_cell.length_c   1.000
_cell.angle_alpha   90.00
_cell.angle_beta   90.00
_cell.angle_gamma   90.00
#
_symmetry.space_group_name_H-M   'P 1'
#
loop_
_entity.id
_entity.type
_entity.pdbx_description
1 polymer ?
#
loop_
_entity_poly.entity_id
_entity_poly.type
_entity_poly.pdbx_seq_one_letter_code
_entity_poly.pdbx_strand_id
1 'polypeptide(L)'
;MVQHLQKLVQLPGRPAEAAPVVAKQLSDTILSSGMINLKELSLVSGKAAWMAYLDIYCYDADGALFDTALLSAVAAFSHYF
;
A
#
# COMPACT_ATOMS: atom_id res chain seq x y z
N MET A 1 17.26 -9.40 7.44
CA MET A 1 16.48 -8.98 6.25
C MET A 1 15.00 -8.80 6.59
N VAL A 2 14.65 -8.05 7.65
CA VAL A 2 13.25 -7.86 8.09
C VAL A 2 13.06 -6.42 8.55
N GLN A 3 13.29 -5.45 7.65
CA GLN A 3 13.07 -4.04 8.01
C GLN A 3 12.22 -3.23 7.03
N HIS A 4 11.74 -3.79 5.92
CA HIS A 4 11.15 -2.93 4.87
C HIS A 4 9.74 -3.28 4.41
N LEU A 5 8.95 -4.01 5.22
CA LEU A 5 7.49 -4.08 5.02
C LEU A 5 6.78 -2.72 5.24
N GLN A 6 7.51 -1.65 5.59
CA GLN A 6 6.94 -0.34 5.95
C GLN A 6 6.70 0.63 4.79
N LYS A 7 6.99 0.26 3.53
CA LYS A 7 6.68 1.13 2.37
C LYS A 7 5.81 0.40 1.35
N LEU A 8 4.55 0.18 1.70
CA LEU A 8 3.54 -0.26 0.74
C LEU A 8 3.00 0.91 -0.07
N VAL A 9 2.94 2.12 0.51
CA VAL A 9 2.32 3.29 -0.10
C VAL A 9 3.34 4.42 -0.19
N GLN A 10 3.67 4.86 -1.40
CA GLN A 10 4.46 6.08 -1.64
C GLN A 10 3.58 7.17 -2.25
N LEU A 11 3.56 8.34 -1.60
CA LEU A 11 2.93 9.55 -2.14
C LEU A 11 4.04 10.47 -2.67
N PRO A 12 4.16 10.64 -3.99
CA PRO A 12 5.18 11.50 -4.58
C PRO A 12 4.82 12.98 -4.40
N GLY A 13 5.70 13.75 -3.76
CA GLY A 13 5.53 15.19 -3.55
C GLY A 13 6.07 15.67 -2.20
N ARG A 14 6.06 16.99 -1.96
CA ARG A 14 6.28 17.55 -0.62
C ARG A 14 5.14 17.02 0.26
N PRO A 15 5.40 16.24 1.32
CA PRO A 15 4.32 15.69 2.11
C PRO A 15 3.51 16.85 2.68
N ALA A 16 2.25 16.97 2.28
CA ALA A 16 1.30 17.73 3.10
C ALA A 16 1.30 17.08 4.49
N GLU A 17 1.11 17.84 5.57
CA GLU A 17 1.18 17.32 6.95
C GLU A 17 0.35 16.04 7.17
N ALA A 18 -0.78 15.90 6.45
CA ALA A 18 -1.65 14.72 6.50
C ALA A 18 -1.20 13.52 5.63
N ALA A 19 -0.36 13.74 4.62
CA ALA A 19 0.08 12.71 3.67
C ALA A 19 0.78 11.50 4.34
N PRO A 20 1.73 11.67 5.28
CA PRO A 20 2.36 10.51 5.94
C PRO A 20 1.38 9.73 6.83
N VAL A 21 0.40 10.40 7.45
CA VAL A 21 -0.63 9.76 8.28
C VAL A 21 -1.53 8.88 7.43
N VAL A 22 -2.03 9.42 6.31
CA VAL A 22 -2.87 8.68 5.35
C VAL A 22 -2.12 7.48 4.77
N ALA A 23 -0.86 7.65 4.37
CA ALA A 23 -0.05 6.55 3.83
C ALA A 23 0.18 5.43 4.85
N LYS A 24 0.45 5.78 6.12
CA LYS A 24 0.59 4.80 7.20
C LYS A 24 -0.72 4.07 7.47
N GLN A 25 -1.81 4.83 7.62
CA GLN A 25 -3.13 4.27 7.91
C GLN A 25 -3.59 3.32 6.79
N LEU A 26 -3.33 3.68 5.53
CA LEU A 26 -3.63 2.85 4.38
C LEU A 26 -2.80 1.55 4.38
N SER A 27 -1.50 1.66 4.66
CA SER A 27 -0.61 0.49 4.78
C SER A 27 -1.06 -0.46 5.89
N ASP A 28 -1.42 0.09 7.06
CA ASP A 28 -1.91 -0.67 8.20
C ASP A 28 -3.25 -1.38 7.87
N THR A 29 -4.18 -0.71 7.18
CA THR A 29 -5.44 -1.31 6.72
C THR A 29 -5.22 -2.44 5.72
N ILE A 30 -4.35 -2.26 4.72
CA ILE A 30 -4.05 -3.30 3.72
C ILE A 30 -3.45 -4.54 4.39
N LEU A 31 -2.47 -4.34 5.29
CA LEU A 31 -1.82 -5.44 6.00
C LEU A 31 -2.77 -6.16 6.98
N SER A 32 -3.57 -5.41 7.72
CA SER A 32 -4.52 -5.98 8.70
C SER A 32 -5.72 -6.67 8.05
N SER A 33 -6.13 -6.22 6.87
CA SER A 33 -7.24 -6.84 6.12
C SER A 33 -6.93 -8.24 5.59
N GLY A 34 -5.65 -8.62 5.50
CA GLY A 34 -5.24 -9.86 4.86
C GLY A 34 -5.47 -9.88 3.34
N MET A 35 -5.71 -8.71 2.72
CA MET A 35 -5.95 -8.57 1.28
C MET A 35 -4.77 -9.04 0.42
N ILE A 36 -3.55 -9.01 0.96
CA ILE A 36 -2.34 -9.51 0.29
C ILE A 36 -1.88 -10.80 0.96
N ASN A 37 -1.88 -11.91 0.23
CA ASN A 37 -1.39 -13.18 0.75
C ASN A 37 0.16 -13.24 0.72
N LEU A 38 0.81 -12.91 1.84
CA LEU A 38 2.27 -12.95 1.97
C LEU A 38 2.88 -14.32 1.66
N LYS A 39 2.13 -15.42 1.79
CA LYS A 39 2.60 -16.75 1.42
C LYS A 39 2.74 -16.93 -0.09
N GLU A 40 1.84 -16.34 -0.86
CA GLU A 40 1.91 -16.34 -2.33
C GLU A 40 3.02 -15.44 -2.85
N LEU A 41 3.36 -14.37 -2.12
CA LEU A 41 4.55 -13.58 -2.42
C LEU A 41 5.86 -14.32 -2.11
N SER A 42 5.86 -15.38 -1.31
CA SER A 42 7.07 -16.13 -0.97
C SER A 42 7.44 -17.13 -2.08
N LEU A 43 8.38 -16.78 -2.95
CA LEU A 43 8.99 -17.70 -3.91
C LEU A 43 9.71 -18.86 -3.22
N VAL A 44 10.57 -18.53 -2.26
CA VAL A 44 11.37 -19.51 -1.50
C VAL A 44 11.40 -19.07 -0.05
N SER A 45 10.74 -19.84 0.81
CA SER A 45 10.62 -19.54 2.24
C SER A 45 12.00 -19.27 2.86
N GLY A 46 12.14 -18.09 3.47
CA GLY A 46 13.38 -17.65 4.10
C GLY A 46 14.52 -17.22 3.16
N LYS A 47 14.35 -17.27 1.83
CA LYS A 47 15.37 -16.85 0.86
C LYS A 47 14.92 -15.72 -0.06
N ALA A 48 13.72 -15.81 -0.62
CA ALA A 48 13.22 -14.84 -1.60
C ALA A 48 11.70 -14.69 -1.51
N ALA A 49 11.25 -13.46 -1.50
CA ALA A 49 9.84 -13.08 -1.61
C ALA A 49 9.71 -11.89 -2.55
N TRP A 50 8.58 -11.81 -3.24
CA TRP A 50 8.20 -10.64 -4.02
C TRP A 50 7.95 -9.46 -3.11
N MET A 51 8.31 -8.26 -3.60
CA MET A 51 8.00 -7.00 -2.93
C MET A 51 7.00 -6.26 -3.81
N ALA A 52 5.80 -6.04 -3.27
CA ALA A 52 4.78 -5.25 -3.93
C ALA A 52 4.93 -3.79 -3.50
N TYR A 53 4.98 -2.89 -4.49
CA TYR A 53 4.96 -1.45 -4.29
C TYR A 53 3.67 -0.89 -4.88
N LEU A 54 2.99 -0.03 -4.14
CA LEU A 54 1.78 0.66 -4.61
C LEU A 54 2.00 2.17 -4.52
N ASP A 55 2.01 2.82 -5.69
CA ASP A 55 2.05 4.28 -5.79
C ASP A 55 0.64 4.80 -6.13
N ILE A 56 0.09 5.63 -5.26
CA ILE A 56 -1.25 6.21 -5.43
C ILE A 56 -1.10 7.70 -5.71
N TYR A 57 -1.54 8.12 -6.88
CA TYR A 57 -1.52 9.53 -7.29
C TYR A 57 -2.93 10.10 -7.16
N CYS A 58 -3.10 11.04 -6.25
CA CYS A 58 -4.36 11.77 -6.11
C CYS A 58 -4.23 13.10 -6.87
N TYR A 59 -4.93 13.20 -8.00
CA TYR A 59 -4.89 14.38 -8.87
C TYR A 59 -5.75 15.52 -8.31
N ASP A 60 -6.92 15.17 -7.78
CA ASP A 60 -7.86 16.10 -7.14
C ASP A 60 -8.56 15.39 -5.98
N ALA A 61 -8.68 16.06 -4.85
CA ALA A 61 -9.19 15.47 -3.61
C ALA A 61 -10.12 16.47 -2.91
N ASP A 62 -11.38 16.48 -3.33
CA ASP A 62 -12.46 17.35 -2.82
C ASP A 62 -13.03 16.87 -1.46
N GLY A 63 -12.19 16.21 -0.65
CA GLY A 63 -12.60 15.42 0.51
C GLY A 63 -12.62 13.91 0.20
N ALA A 64 -12.47 13.07 1.23
CA ALA A 64 -12.37 11.61 1.11
C ALA A 64 -11.12 11.04 0.38
N LEU A 65 -9.96 11.70 0.57
CA LEU A 65 -8.66 11.22 0.07
C LEU A 65 -8.35 9.77 0.50
N PHE A 66 -8.64 9.43 1.75
CA PHE A 66 -8.37 8.09 2.30
C PHE A 66 -9.22 7.01 1.62
N ASP A 67 -10.53 7.22 1.51
CA ASP A 67 -11.44 6.24 0.91
C ASP A 67 -11.13 6.02 -0.57
N THR A 68 -10.80 7.10 -1.30
CA THR A 68 -10.41 7.03 -2.70
C THR A 68 -9.09 6.27 -2.88
N ALA A 69 -8.11 6.51 -2.01
CA ALA A 69 -6.84 5.80 -2.03
C ALA A 69 -7.03 4.31 -1.68
N LEU A 70 -7.89 4.00 -0.70
CA LEU A 70 -8.20 2.62 -0.32
C LEU A 70 -8.90 1.87 -1.44
N LEU A 71 -9.92 2.46 -2.07
CA LEU A 71 -10.62 1.83 -3.18
C LEU A 71 -9.69 1.59 -4.38
N SER A 72 -8.81 2.55 -4.67
CA SER A 72 -7.78 2.42 -5.71
C SER A 72 -6.81 1.29 -5.41
N ALA A 73 -6.36 1.16 -4.16
CA ALA A 73 -5.49 0.07 -3.72
C ALA A 73 -6.17 -1.30 -3.87
N VAL A 74 -7.42 -1.42 -3.40
CA VAL A 74 -8.22 -2.64 -3.50
C VAL A 74 -8.44 -3.04 -4.95
N ALA A 75 -8.78 -2.09 -5.82
CA ALA A 75 -8.97 -2.34 -7.24
C ALA A 75 -7.68 -2.80 -7.93
N ALA A 76 -6.55 -2.17 -7.60
CA ALA A 76 -5.24 -2.57 -8.12
C ALA A 76 -4.88 -4.01 -7.71
N PHE A 77 -5.04 -4.36 -6.43
CA PHE A 77 -4.75 -5.73 -5.98
C PHE A 77 -5.76 -6.75 -6.51
N SER A 78 -7.03 -6.41 -6.64
CA SER A 78 -8.07 -7.34 -7.14
C SER A 78 -7.97 -7.62 -8.64
N HIS A 79 -7.30 -6.76 -9.41
CA HIS A 79 -7.18 -6.92 -10.86
C HIS A 79 -5.83 -7.51 -11.30
N TYR A 80 -4.77 -7.33 -10.50
CA TYR A 80 -3.41 -7.79 -10.83
C TYR A 80 -2.95 -9.04 -10.06
N PHE A 81 -3.67 -9.43 -8.99
CA PHE A 81 -3.52 -10.70 -8.29
C PHE A 81 -4.80 -11.53 -8.43
#